data_AF-A0A3C0HIZ1-F1
#
_entry.id   AF-A0A3C0HIZ1-F1
#
_cell.length_a   1.000
_cell.length_b   1.000
_cell.length_c   1.000
_cell.angle_alpha   90.00
_cell.angle_beta   90.00
_cell.angle_gamma   90.00
#
_symmetry.space_group_name_H-M   'P 1'
#
loop_
_entity.id
_entity.type
_entity.pdbx_description
1 polymer ?
#
loop_
_entity_poly.entity_id
_entity_poly.type
_entity_poly.pdbx_seq_one_letter_code
_entity_poly.pdbx_strand_id
1 'polypeptide(L)'
;MNLTATLIAQGLAFAALTWIIATKIWPPLLAAIEARQQKIAEGLAAAERSQKDLVQTQQKVEEALREARGQANEIIAKAEARAAQIIEQAKSDAIVEGGRQIALAQAEIDATLFRAREDLRKQVGAIAVAGAGKLIGKEINATTHAALIDELAEQI
;
A
#
# COMPACT_ATOMS: atom_id res chain seq x y z
N MET A 1 53.89 36.94 93.35
CA MET A 1 52.99 36.29 92.37
C MET A 1 52.73 34.86 92.84
N ASN A 2 51.46 34.50 93.08
CA ASN A 2 51.10 33.15 93.52
C ASN A 2 51.03 32.20 92.31
N LEU A 3 52.10 31.44 92.09
CA LEU A 3 52.31 30.56 90.93
C LEU A 3 51.20 29.51 90.74
N THR A 4 50.60 29.05 91.85
CA THR A 4 49.49 28.09 91.87
C THR A 4 48.18 28.69 91.34
N ALA A 5 47.89 29.95 91.67
CA ALA A 5 46.69 30.64 91.19
C ALA A 5 46.75 30.88 89.67
N THR A 6 47.93 31.21 89.13
CA THR A 6 48.14 31.39 87.68
C THR A 6 47.99 30.10 86.90
N LEU A 7 48.47 28.96 87.43
CA LEU A 7 48.31 27.64 86.79
C LEU A 7 46.84 27.20 86.74
N ILE A 8 46.08 27.40 87.82
CA ILE A 8 44.65 27.06 87.88
C ILE A 8 43.84 27.95 86.91
N ALA A 9 44.10 29.26 86.89
CA ALA A 9 43.43 30.18 85.98
C ALA A 9 43.74 29.85 84.50
N GLN A 10 44.99 29.51 84.18
CA GLN A 10 45.39 29.12 82.84
C GLN A 10 44.79 27.77 82.42
N GLY A 11 44.69 26.81 83.34
CA GLY A 11 44.02 25.52 83.10
C GLY A 11 42.52 25.67 82.82
N LEU A 12 41.83 26.51 83.59
CA LEU A 12 40.41 26.84 83.34
C LEU A 12 40.21 27.57 82.00
N ALA A 13 41.08 28.53 81.67
CA ALA A 13 41.03 29.22 80.39
C ALA A 13 41.28 28.26 79.21
N PHE A 14 42.25 27.34 79.34
CA PHE A 14 42.50 26.30 78.34
C PHE A 14 41.29 25.37 78.19
N ALA A 15 40.73 24.87 79.30
CA ALA A 15 39.56 23.98 79.25
C ALA A 15 38.33 24.67 78.63
N ALA A 16 38.08 25.94 78.95
CA ALA A 16 37.01 26.73 78.34
C ALA A 16 37.23 26.92 76.83
N LEU A 17 38.46 27.21 76.40
CA LEU A 17 38.82 27.33 74.99
C LEU A 17 38.62 25.99 74.26
N THR A 18 39.12 24.89 74.82
CA THR A 18 38.98 23.54 74.22
C THR A 18 37.51 23.14 74.11
N TRP A 19 36.69 23.45 75.12
CA TRP A 19 35.24 23.23 75.06
C TRP A 19 34.63 23.99 73.88
N ILE A 20 34.90 25.28 73.74
CA ILE A 20 34.36 26.10 72.65
C ILE A 20 34.80 25.55 71.29
N ILE A 21 36.07 25.18 71.14
CA ILE A 21 36.58 24.59 69.89
C ILE A 21 35.87 23.26 69.59
N ALA A 22 35.78 22.36 70.56
CA ALA A 22 35.16 21.04 70.39
C ALA A 22 33.66 21.13 70.06
N THR A 23 32.95 22.11 70.63
CA THR A 23 31.49 22.22 70.48
C THR A 23 31.04 23.16 69.36
N LYS A 24 31.82 24.19 69.01
CA LYS A 24 31.41 25.20 68.03
C LYS A 24 32.20 25.16 66.73
N ILE A 25 33.49 24.82 66.76
CA ILE A 25 34.35 24.85 65.57
C ILE A 25 34.50 23.46 64.93
N TRP A 26 34.59 22.40 65.73
CA TRP A 26 34.73 21.04 65.22
C TRP A 26 33.51 20.52 64.44
N PRO A 27 32.25 20.74 64.89
CA PRO A 27 31.07 20.26 64.17
C PRO A 27 30.89 20.84 62.75
N PRO A 28 31.00 22.17 62.50
CA PRO A 28 30.87 22.71 61.14
C PRO A 28 32.02 22.28 60.22
N LEU A 29 33.22 22.03 60.76
CA LEU A 29 34.36 21.54 59.98
C LEU A 29 34.11 20.11 59.48
N LEU A 30 33.66 19.22 60.36
CA LEU A 30 33.29 17.85 59.98
C LEU A 30 32.13 17.84 59.01
N ALA A 31 31.10 18.64 59.25
CA ALA A 31 29.95 18.76 58.35
C ALA A 31 30.36 19.21 56.94
N ALA A 32 31.32 20.14 56.81
CA ALA A 32 31.82 20.56 55.51
C ALA A 32 32.59 19.44 54.76
N ILE A 33 33.36 18.63 55.49
CA ILE A 33 34.07 17.47 54.93
C ILE A 33 33.06 16.40 54.49
N GLU A 34 32.08 16.08 55.34
CA GLU A 34 31.05 15.08 55.08
C GLU A 34 30.16 15.49 53.90
N ALA A 35 29.73 16.75 53.83
CA ALA A 35 28.99 17.29 52.69
C ALA A 35 29.76 17.16 51.36
N ARG A 36 31.09 17.35 51.40
CA ARG A 36 31.95 17.16 50.22
C ARG A 36 32.05 15.68 49.84
N GLN A 37 32.22 14.79 50.81
CA GLN A 37 32.26 13.34 50.57
C GLN A 37 30.93 12.85 49.99
N GLN A 38 29.81 13.29 50.57
CA GLN A 38 28.46 12.96 50.09
C GLN A 38 28.25 13.45 48.66
N LYS A 39 28.61 14.70 48.35
CA LYS A 39 28.48 15.24 46.99
C LYS A 39 29.30 14.47 45.96
N ILE A 40 30.50 14.02 46.32
CA ILE A 40 31.35 13.19 45.43
C ILE A 40 30.73 11.81 45.24
N ALA A 41 30.27 11.17 46.32
CA ALA A 41 29.63 9.86 46.26
C ALA A 41 28.34 9.88 45.45
N GLU A 42 27.49 10.89 45.66
CA GLU A 42 26.27 11.09 44.89
C GLU A 42 26.57 11.38 43.41
N GLY A 43 27.56 12.23 43.13
CA GLY A 43 27.99 12.52 41.76
C GLY A 43 28.52 11.30 41.02
N LEU A 44 29.34 10.48 41.69
CA LEU A 44 29.88 9.24 41.11
C LEU A 44 28.77 8.20 40.89
N ALA A 45 27.88 8.02 41.87
CA ALA A 45 26.74 7.12 41.75
C ALA A 45 25.77 7.56 40.65
N ALA A 46 25.53 8.87 40.49
CA ALA A 46 24.72 9.41 39.41
C ALA A 46 25.37 9.16 38.04
N ALA A 47 26.67 9.40 37.91
CA ALA A 47 27.41 9.14 36.66
C ALA A 47 27.35 7.65 36.28
N GLU A 48 27.54 6.74 37.23
CA GLU A 48 27.46 5.29 36.97
C GLU A 48 26.05 4.86 36.56
N ARG A 49 25.01 5.37 37.22
CA ARG A 49 23.62 5.12 36.81
C ARG A 49 23.34 5.66 35.41
N SER A 50 23.72 6.90 35.12
CA SER A 50 23.55 7.48 33.79
C SER A 50 24.28 6.69 32.70
N GLN A 51 25.49 6.20 32.98
CA GLN A 51 26.22 5.34 32.04
C GLN A 51 25.49 4.02 31.80
N LYS A 52 24.98 3.39 32.85
CA LYS A 52 24.19 2.15 32.74
C LYS A 52 22.88 2.36 31.98
N ASP A 53 22.17 3.44 32.28
CA ASP A 53 20.92 3.80 31.62
C ASP A 53 21.14 4.14 30.14
N LEU A 54 22.26 4.79 29.80
CA LEU A 54 22.68 5.02 28.42
C LEU A 54 22.88 3.70 27.67
N VAL A 55 23.62 2.74 28.25
CA VAL A 55 23.84 1.43 27.62
C VAL A 55 22.52 0.69 27.44
N GLN A 56 21.66 0.67 28.46
CA GLN A 56 20.35 0.02 28.36
C GLN A 56 19.44 0.67 27.32
N THR A 57 19.44 2.01 27.27
CA THR A 57 18.64 2.76 26.29
C THR A 57 19.16 2.50 24.88
N GLN A 58 20.49 2.48 24.69
CA GLN A 58 21.09 2.18 23.40
C GLN A 58 20.69 0.79 22.89
N GLN A 59 20.73 -0.22 23.77
CA GLN A 59 20.28 -1.58 23.45
C GLN A 59 18.79 -1.61 23.06
N LYS A 60 17.92 -0.92 23.81
CA LYS A 60 16.48 -0.82 23.47
C LYS A 60 16.25 -0.12 22.13
N VAL A 61 17.03 0.93 21.83
CA VAL A 61 16.94 1.64 20.54
C VAL A 61 17.38 0.72 19.40
N GLU A 62 18.47 -0.03 19.56
CA GLU A 62 18.92 -0.99 18.56
C GLU A 62 17.89 -2.11 18.32
N GLU A 63 17.29 -2.62 19.40
CA GLU A 63 16.23 -3.62 19.31
C GLU A 63 14.99 -3.08 18.59
N ALA A 64 14.53 -1.88 18.97
CA ALA A 64 13.41 -1.22 18.31
C ALA A 64 13.69 -0.93 16.82
N LEU A 65 14.91 -0.53 16.47
CA LEU A 65 15.31 -0.33 15.08
C LEU A 65 15.34 -1.65 14.30
N ARG A 66 15.80 -2.74 14.93
CA ARG A 66 15.79 -4.08 14.32
C ARG A 66 14.36 -4.56 14.08
N GLU A 67 13.49 -4.39 15.06
CA GLU A 67 12.07 -4.73 14.95
C GLU A 67 11.38 -3.90 13.86
N ALA A 68 11.58 -2.58 13.86
CA ALA A 68 11.00 -1.68 12.85
C ALA A 68 11.46 -2.05 11.42
N ARG A 69 12.74 -2.41 11.24
CA ARG A 69 13.26 -2.91 9.96
C ARG A 69 12.62 -4.24 9.57
N GLY A 70 12.42 -5.15 10.52
CA GLY A 70 11.72 -6.41 10.32
C GLY A 70 10.28 -6.19 9.84
N GLN A 71 9.53 -5.34 10.55
CA GLN A 71 8.16 -4.99 10.18
C GLN A 71 8.08 -4.29 8.82
N ALA A 72 9.01 -3.38 8.52
CA ALA A 72 9.07 -2.72 7.22
C ALA A 72 9.27 -3.72 6.08
N ASN A 73 10.21 -4.67 6.24
CA ASN A 73 10.44 -5.73 5.25
C ASN A 73 9.20 -6.63 5.09
N GLU A 74 8.50 -6.95 6.18
CA GLU A 74 7.27 -7.73 6.14
C GLU A 74 6.15 -6.99 5.38
N ILE A 75 6.01 -5.67 5.61
CA ILE A 75 5.06 -4.83 4.88
C ILE A 75 5.38 -4.82 3.38
N ILE A 76 6.64 -4.66 3.01
CA ILE A 76 7.08 -4.68 1.61
C ILE A 76 6.77 -6.04 0.98
N ALA A 77 7.12 -7.14 1.64
CA ALA A 77 6.85 -8.49 1.14
C ALA A 77 5.33 -8.75 0.97
N LYS A 78 4.51 -8.30 1.92
CA LYS A 78 3.04 -8.38 1.82
C LYS A 78 2.50 -7.53 0.67
N ALA A 79 3.06 -6.34 0.46
CA ALA A 79 2.66 -5.46 -0.63
C ALA A 79 3.00 -6.07 -2.00
N GLU A 80 4.21 -6.62 -2.16
CA GLU A 80 4.63 -7.32 -3.38
C GLU A 80 3.77 -8.55 -3.66
N ALA A 81 3.51 -9.38 -2.65
CA ALA A 81 2.64 -10.55 -2.79
C ALA A 81 1.22 -10.15 -3.21
N ARG A 82 0.66 -9.10 -2.60
CA ARG A 82 -0.67 -8.59 -2.95
C ARG A 82 -0.69 -7.99 -4.36
N ALA A 83 0.36 -7.27 -4.75
CA ALA A 83 0.48 -6.73 -6.11
C ALA A 83 0.52 -7.85 -7.15
N ALA A 84 1.30 -8.92 -6.90
CA ALA A 84 1.34 -10.09 -7.77
C ALA A 84 -0.03 -10.77 -7.88
N GLN A 85 -0.75 -10.93 -6.76
CA GLN A 85 -2.12 -11.47 -6.77
C GLN A 85 -3.09 -10.60 -7.57
N ILE A 86 -3.03 -9.28 -7.43
CA ILE A 86 -3.87 -8.35 -8.20
C ILE A 86 -3.57 -8.46 -9.70
N ILE A 87 -2.30 -8.54 -10.08
CA ILE A 87 -1.91 -8.69 -11.48
C ILE A 87 -2.43 -10.02 -12.05
N GLU A 88 -2.31 -11.11 -11.30
CA GLU A 88 -2.78 -12.42 -11.75
C GLU A 88 -4.31 -12.47 -11.87
N GLN A 89 -5.03 -11.90 -10.90
CA GLN A 89 -6.48 -11.78 -10.97
C GLN A 89 -6.89 -10.92 -12.17
N ALA A 90 -6.26 -9.76 -12.38
CA ALA A 90 -6.56 -8.88 -13.51
C ALA A 90 -6.29 -9.56 -14.86
N LYS A 91 -5.24 -10.39 -14.98
CA LYS A 91 -4.99 -11.20 -16.18
C LYS A 91 -6.09 -12.24 -16.40
N SER A 92 -6.48 -12.94 -15.34
CA SER A 92 -7.56 -13.93 -15.41
C SER A 92 -8.87 -13.29 -15.87
N ASP A 93 -9.25 -12.17 -15.24
CA ASP A 93 -10.44 -11.41 -15.59
C ASP A 93 -10.39 -10.89 -17.03
N ALA A 94 -9.22 -10.40 -17.48
CA ALA A 94 -9.02 -9.95 -18.86
C ALA A 94 -9.18 -11.09 -19.89
N ILE A 95 -8.73 -12.31 -19.58
CA ILE A 95 -8.91 -13.48 -20.44
C ILE A 95 -10.39 -13.85 -20.53
N VAL A 96 -11.09 -13.86 -19.39
CA VAL A 96 -12.53 -14.16 -19.32
C VAL A 96 -13.33 -13.13 -20.13
N GLU A 97 -13.07 -11.85 -19.91
CA GLU A 97 -13.76 -10.76 -20.59
C GLU A 97 -13.42 -10.72 -22.09
N GLY A 98 -12.17 -10.99 -22.46
CA GLY A 98 -11.75 -11.15 -23.85
C GLY A 98 -12.49 -12.29 -24.55
N GLY A 99 -12.62 -13.44 -23.88
CA GLY A 99 -13.41 -14.57 -24.38
C GLY A 99 -14.89 -14.20 -24.56
N ARG A 100 -15.47 -13.47 -23.60
CA ARG A 100 -16.85 -12.96 -23.68
C ARG A 100 -17.06 -12.03 -24.88
N GLN A 101 -16.14 -11.10 -25.10
CA GLN A 101 -16.17 -10.18 -26.24
C GLN A 101 -16.08 -10.92 -27.58
N ILE A 102 -15.19 -11.92 -27.70
CA ILE A 102 -15.08 -12.74 -28.91
C ILE A 102 -16.37 -13.53 -29.17
N ALA A 103 -16.96 -14.13 -28.14
CA ALA A 103 -18.21 -14.86 -28.26
C ALA A 103 -19.36 -13.95 -28.72
N LEU A 104 -19.45 -12.74 -28.19
CA LEU A 104 -20.42 -11.73 -28.62
C LEU A 104 -20.20 -11.31 -30.08
N ALA A 105 -18.95 -11.04 -30.47
CA ALA A 105 -18.61 -10.68 -31.84
C ALA A 105 -18.97 -11.80 -32.82
N GLN A 106 -18.72 -13.06 -32.46
CA GLN A 106 -19.10 -14.21 -33.29
C GLN A 106 -20.62 -14.32 -33.45
N ALA A 107 -21.39 -14.14 -32.37
CA ALA A 107 -22.85 -14.14 -32.43
C ALA A 107 -23.40 -13.01 -33.31
N GLU A 108 -22.77 -11.83 -33.28
CA GLU A 108 -23.15 -10.70 -34.13
C GLU A 108 -22.79 -10.93 -35.60
N ILE A 109 -21.65 -11.55 -35.88
CA ILE A 109 -21.27 -11.99 -37.24
C ILE A 109 -22.29 -12.99 -37.77
N ASP A 110 -22.67 -14.00 -36.99
CA ASP A 110 -23.63 -15.02 -37.42
C ASP A 110 -25.02 -14.41 -37.69
N ALA A 111 -25.47 -13.49 -36.83
CA ALA A 111 -26.71 -12.75 -37.04
C ALA A 111 -26.66 -11.87 -38.31
N THR A 112 -25.52 -11.25 -38.59
CA THR A 112 -25.31 -10.42 -39.79
C THR A 112 -25.28 -11.28 -41.05
N LEU A 113 -24.62 -12.43 -41.02
CA LEU A 113 -24.63 -13.40 -42.12
C LEU A 113 -26.04 -13.91 -42.43
N PHE A 114 -26.86 -14.15 -41.39
CA PHE A 114 -28.25 -14.54 -41.58
C PHE A 114 -29.05 -13.44 -42.30
N ARG A 115 -28.92 -12.17 -41.86
CA ARG A 115 -29.57 -11.03 -42.53
C ARG A 115 -29.10 -10.87 -43.98
N ALA A 116 -27.79 -10.96 -44.22
CA ALA A 116 -27.22 -10.83 -45.56
C ALA A 116 -27.71 -11.95 -46.50
N ARG A 117 -27.85 -13.18 -46.02
CA ARG A 117 -28.43 -14.29 -46.79
C ARG A 117 -29.90 -14.05 -47.13
N GLU A 118 -30.67 -13.50 -46.19
CA GLU A 118 -32.08 -13.19 -46.42
C GLU A 118 -32.25 -12.07 -47.46
N ASP A 119 -31.41 -11.03 -47.38
CA ASP A 119 -31.40 -9.95 -48.38
C ASP A 119 -30.98 -10.46 -49.77
N LEU A 120 -29.97 -11.35 -49.84
CA LEU A 120 -29.59 -12.01 -51.09
C LEU A 120 -30.73 -12.86 -51.66
N ARG A 121 -31.48 -13.60 -50.83
CA ARG A 121 -32.65 -14.37 -51.29
C ARG A 121 -33.70 -13.47 -51.93
N LYS A 122 -33.99 -12.32 -51.33
CA LYS A 122 -34.93 -11.33 -51.89
C LYS A 122 -34.43 -10.80 -53.24
N GLN A 123 -33.14 -10.45 -53.33
CA GLN A 123 -32.54 -9.96 -54.58
C GLN A 123 -32.56 -11.03 -55.68
N VAL A 124 -32.23 -12.28 -55.36
CA VAL A 124 -32.29 -13.40 -56.32
C VAL A 124 -33.73 -13.65 -56.78
N GLY A 125 -34.71 -13.58 -55.89
CA GLY A 125 -36.13 -13.68 -56.25
C GLY A 125 -36.55 -12.59 -57.23
N ALA A 126 -36.14 -11.33 -56.98
CA ALA A 126 -36.40 -10.22 -57.89
C ALA A 126 -35.73 -10.41 -59.26
N ILE A 127 -34.48 -10.88 -59.29
CA ILE A 127 -33.75 -11.19 -60.54
C ILE A 127 -34.42 -12.35 -61.29
N ALA A 128 -34.87 -13.40 -60.60
CA ALA A 128 -35.54 -14.54 -61.21
C ALA A 128 -36.88 -14.14 -61.86
N VAL A 129 -37.69 -13.30 -61.19
CA VAL A 129 -38.94 -12.77 -61.77
C VAL A 129 -38.65 -11.86 -62.97
N ALA A 130 -37.66 -10.97 -62.87
CA ALA A 130 -37.25 -10.11 -63.98
C ALA A 130 -36.71 -10.92 -65.19
N GLY A 131 -35.96 -12.01 -64.92
CA GLY A 131 -35.47 -12.94 -65.93
C GLY A 131 -36.59 -13.74 -66.60
N ALA A 132 -37.54 -14.26 -65.81
CA ALA A 132 -38.73 -14.94 -66.33
C ALA A 132 -39.59 -14.00 -67.18
N GLY A 133 -39.78 -12.75 -66.76
CA GLY A 133 -40.47 -11.72 -67.56
C GLY A 133 -39.76 -11.42 -68.88
N LYS A 134 -38.43 -11.33 -68.90
CA LYS A 134 -37.64 -11.19 -70.13
C LYS A 134 -37.73 -12.42 -71.03
N LEU A 135 -37.76 -13.64 -70.47
CA LEU A 135 -37.88 -14.88 -71.24
C LEU A 135 -39.25 -15.00 -71.90
N ILE A 136 -40.33 -14.75 -71.15
CA ILE A 136 -41.70 -14.71 -71.67
C ILE A 136 -41.81 -13.61 -72.73
N GLY A 137 -41.27 -12.40 -72.50
CA GLY A 137 -41.26 -11.35 -73.51
C GLY A 137 -40.45 -11.69 -74.78
N LYS A 138 -39.55 -12.68 -74.72
CA LYS A 138 -38.79 -13.17 -75.87
C LYS A 138 -39.49 -14.31 -76.60
N GLU A 139 -40.24 -15.15 -75.87
CA GLU A 139 -41.11 -16.19 -76.44
C GLU A 139 -42.41 -15.64 -77.02
N ILE A 140 -42.95 -14.53 -76.47
CA ILE A 140 -43.99 -13.71 -77.09
C ILE A 140 -43.33 -12.91 -78.22
N ASN A 141 -42.92 -13.62 -79.27
CA ASN A 141 -42.47 -13.00 -80.50
C ASN A 141 -43.72 -12.53 -81.26
N ALA A 142 -43.79 -11.22 -81.51
CA ALA A 142 -44.88 -10.59 -82.27
C ALA A 142 -45.13 -11.28 -83.63
N THR A 143 -44.13 -11.97 -84.19
CA THR A 143 -44.27 -12.72 -85.44
C THR A 143 -45.00 -14.06 -85.31
N THR A 144 -44.96 -14.73 -84.15
CA THR A 144 -45.65 -16.03 -83.96
C THR A 144 -47.11 -15.85 -83.57
N HIS A 145 -47.46 -14.76 -82.88
CA HIS A 145 -48.84 -14.47 -82.50
C HIS A 145 -49.65 -13.72 -83.56
N ALA A 146 -49.01 -12.95 -84.47
CA ALA A 146 -49.70 -12.35 -85.61
C ALA A 146 -50.26 -13.44 -86.55
N ALA A 147 -49.46 -14.47 -86.84
CA ALA A 147 -49.90 -15.58 -87.69
C ALA A 147 -51.09 -16.37 -87.11
N LEU A 148 -51.11 -16.61 -85.79
CA LEU A 148 -52.21 -17.31 -85.12
C LEU A 148 -53.47 -16.46 -84.97
N ILE A 149 -53.35 -15.13 -84.91
CA ILE A 149 -54.51 -14.22 -84.86
C ILE A 149 -55.13 -14.06 -86.25
N ASP A 150 -54.31 -14.01 -87.31
CA ASP A 150 -54.80 -13.98 -88.69
C ASP A 150 -55.51 -15.30 -89.07
N GLU A 151 -54.99 -16.46 -88.64
CA GLU A 151 -55.61 -17.77 -88.91
C GLU A 151 -56.92 -18.00 -88.12
N LEU A 152 -57.09 -17.36 -86.95
CA LEU A 152 -58.35 -17.35 -86.20
C LEU A 152 -59.38 -16.35 -86.76
N ALA A 153 -58.93 -15.23 -87.34
CA ALA A 153 -59.79 -14.25 -87.99
C ALA A 153 -60.34 -14.74 -89.35
N GLU A 154 -59.65 -15.68 -90.02
CA GLU A 154 -60.13 -16.36 -91.23
C GLU A 154 -61.20 -17.44 -90.98
N GLN A 155 -61.42 -17.84 -89.72
CA GLN A 155 -62.44 -18.83 -89.33
C GLN A 155 -63.76 -18.22 -88.80
N ILE A 156 -63.94 -16.91 -88.88
CA ILE A 156 -65.20 -16.20 -88.60
C ILE A 156 -65.71 -15.57 -89.90
#